data_AF-A0A3N7ER78-F1
#
_entry.id   AF-A0A3N7ER78-F1
#
_cell.length_a   1.000
_cell.length_b   1.000
_cell.length_c   1.000
_cell.angle_alpha   90.00
_cell.angle_beta   90.00
_cell.angle_gamma   90.00
#
_symmetry.space_group_name_H-M   'P 1'
#
loop_
_entity.id
_entity.type
_entity.pdbx_description
1 polymer ?
#
loop_
_entity_poly.entity_id
_entity_poly.type
_entity_poly.pdbx_seq_one_letter_code
_entity_poly.pdbx_strand_id
1 'polypeptide(L)'
;MKEGTYLYDGEIECDIRIVRSQIRWGTGDDGDEPRVRCDVEKDTFYVQYGSTSERGIFNAESDGFESLEEALTQVARTTIGPTICWA
;
A
#
# COMPACT_ATOMS: atom_id res chain seq x y z
N MET A 1 -8.18 -6.45 7.01
CA MET A 1 -6.79 -5.94 6.99
C MET A 1 -5.87 -7.14 6.92
N LYS A 2 -4.78 -7.06 6.16
CA LYS A 2 -3.76 -8.12 6.04
C LYS A 2 -2.42 -7.52 6.45
N GLU A 3 -1.64 -8.18 7.29
CA GLU A 3 -0.43 -7.64 7.89
C GLU A 3 0.75 -8.60 7.74
N GLY A 4 1.96 -8.07 7.77
CA GLY A 4 3.20 -8.83 7.72
C GLY A 4 4.41 -7.95 7.98
N THR A 5 5.58 -8.51 7.70
CA THR A 5 6.85 -7.79 7.73
C THR A 5 7.59 -7.97 6.40
N TYR A 6 8.55 -7.08 6.12
CA TYR A 6 9.45 -7.18 4.97
C TYR A 6 10.83 -6.62 5.33
N LEU A 7 11.86 -6.95 4.53
CA LEU A 7 13.19 -6.37 4.67
C LEU A 7 13.37 -5.21 3.71
N TYR A 8 13.54 -4.00 4.24
CA TYR A 8 13.98 -2.82 3.50
C TYR A 8 15.50 -2.89 3.29
N ASP A 9 15.93 -2.67 2.04
CA ASP A 9 17.32 -2.81 1.59
C ASP A 9 17.95 -4.17 1.97
N GLY A 10 17.12 -5.20 2.18
CA GLY A 10 17.57 -6.52 2.61
C GLY A 10 18.01 -6.63 4.09
N GLU A 11 17.98 -5.54 4.85
CA GLU A 11 18.57 -5.49 6.20
C GLU A 11 17.58 -5.09 7.30
N ILE A 12 16.67 -4.16 7.02
CA ILE A 12 15.83 -3.55 8.06
C ILE A 12 14.43 -4.15 8.02
N GLU A 13 14.04 -4.88 9.08
CA GLU A 13 12.68 -5.40 9.20
C GLU A 13 11.66 -4.29 9.47
N CYS A 14 10.75 -4.11 8.52
CA CYS A 14 9.69 -3.11 8.53
C CYS A 14 8.31 -3.79 8.51
N ASP A 15 7.31 -3.12 9.08
CA ASP A 15 5.92 -3.59 9.01
C ASP A 15 5.31 -3.31 7.63
N ILE A 16 4.41 -4.17 7.17
CA ILE A 16 3.59 -3.94 5.97
C ILE A 16 2.15 -4.32 6.27
N ARG A 17 1.21 -3.51 5.77
CA ARG A 17 -0.21 -3.85 5.87
C ARG A 17 -0.98 -3.47 4.62
N ILE A 18 -2.03 -4.23 4.33
CA ILE A 18 -3.02 -3.93 3.31
C ILE A 18 -4.32 -3.56 4.01
N VAL A 19 -4.75 -2.32 3.84
CA VAL A 19 -5.95 -1.74 4.45
C VAL A 19 -7.04 -1.58 3.39
N ARG A 20 -8.28 -1.83 3.78
CA ARG A 20 -9.46 -1.54 2.94
C ARG A 20 -9.95 -0.13 3.30
N SER A 21 -10.20 0.68 2.28
CA SER A 21 -10.86 1.97 2.35
C SER A 21 -12.14 1.93 1.51
N GLN A 22 -13.16 2.69 1.92
CA GLN A 22 -14.36 2.91 1.10
C GLN A 22 -14.21 4.09 0.14
N ILE A 23 -13.07 4.75 0.19
CA ILE A 23 -12.71 5.88 -0.66
C ILE A 23 -11.44 5.52 -1.41
N ARG A 24 -11.49 5.68 -2.73
CA ARG A 24 -10.30 5.80 -3.57
C ARG A 24 -9.91 7.27 -3.65
N TRP A 25 -8.86 7.63 -2.94
CA TRP A 25 -8.28 8.98 -2.97
C TRP A 25 -7.87 9.38 -4.38
N GLY A 26 -8.26 10.58 -4.79
CA GLY A 26 -7.79 11.20 -6.02
C GLY A 26 -6.42 11.86 -5.83
N THR A 27 -5.76 12.18 -6.94
CA THR A 27 -4.44 12.83 -6.91
C THR A 27 -4.50 14.27 -6.39
N GLY A 28 -5.66 14.94 -6.52
CA GLY A 28 -5.83 16.35 -6.21
C GLY A 28 -5.15 17.32 -7.19
N ASP A 29 -4.45 16.83 -8.22
CA ASP A 29 -3.81 17.66 -9.24
C ASP A 29 -4.86 18.20 -10.23
N ASP A 30 -4.95 19.52 -10.39
CA ASP A 30 -5.91 20.16 -11.29
C ASP A 30 -5.69 19.79 -12.77
N GLY A 31 -4.45 19.42 -13.14
CA GLY A 31 -4.11 18.97 -14.49
C GLY A 31 -4.61 17.57 -14.84
N ASP A 32 -4.98 16.76 -13.85
CA ASP A 32 -5.48 15.40 -14.08
C ASP A 32 -6.95 15.37 -14.50
N GLU A 33 -7.31 14.33 -15.27
CA GLU A 33 -8.72 14.07 -15.58
C GLU A 33 -9.55 13.96 -14.28
N PRO A 34 -10.79 14.45 -14.24
CA PRO A 34 -11.62 14.43 -13.02
C PRO A 34 -11.74 13.04 -12.37
N ARG A 35 -11.73 11.98 -13.18
CA ARG A 35 -11.78 10.58 -12.71
C ARG A 35 -10.52 10.12 -11.99
N VAL A 36 -9.39 10.82 -12.13
CA VAL A 36 -8.12 10.56 -11.45
C VAL A 36 -7.93 11.56 -10.30
N ARG A 37 -8.25 12.82 -10.56
CA ARG A 37 -8.12 13.93 -9.62
C ARG A 37 -9.02 13.82 -8.39
N CYS A 38 -10.28 13.41 -8.57
CA CYS A 38 -11.28 13.43 -7.51
C CYS A 38 -11.33 12.12 -6.73
N ASP A 39 -11.65 12.24 -5.44
CA ASP A 39 -12.00 11.11 -4.59
C ASP A 39 -13.26 10.42 -5.12
N VAL A 40 -13.29 9.09 -5.01
CA VAL A 40 -14.43 8.27 -5.44
C VAL A 40 -14.80 7.31 -4.31
N GLU A 41 -16.09 7.24 -3.98
CA GLU A 41 -16.62 6.21 -3.08
C GLU A 41 -16.60 4.84 -3.78
N LYS A 42 -15.58 4.05 -3.49
CA LYS A 42 -15.39 2.69 -4.00
C LYS A 42 -14.51 1.90 -3.03
N ASP A 43 -14.84 0.63 -2.83
CA ASP A 43 -13.96 -0.28 -2.11
C ASP A 43 -12.59 -0.35 -2.79
N THR A 44 -11.56 0.02 -2.02
CA THR A 44 -10.19 0.19 -2.48
C THR A 44 -9.24 -0.38 -1.45
N PHE A 45 -8.15 -1.01 -1.89
CA PHE A 45 -7.14 -1.61 -1.04
C PHE A 45 -5.83 -0.85 -1.20
N TYR A 46 -5.25 -0.40 -0.10
CA TYR A 46 -3.99 0.32 -0.08
C TYR A 46 -2.93 -0.48 0.65
N VAL A 47 -1.72 -0.49 0.11
CA VAL A 47 -0.55 -1.09 0.76
C VAL A 47 0.16 0.02 1.50
N GLN A 48 0.31 -0.14 2.80
CA GLN A 48 1.02 0.79 3.66
C GLN A 48 2.32 0.14 4.12
N TYR A 49 3.41 0.85 3.91
CA TYR A 49 4.76 0.44 4.24
C TYR A 49 5.23 1.14 5.51
N GLY A 50 5.76 0.35 6.43
CA GLY A 50 6.25 0.79 7.72
C GLY A 50 7.55 1.58 7.63
N SER A 51 7.77 2.46 8.60
CA SER A 51 8.99 3.24 8.76
C SER A 51 10.19 2.32 8.99
N THR A 52 11.33 2.70 8.41
CA THR A 52 12.62 2.03 8.63
C THR A 52 13.24 2.33 10.00
N SER A 53 12.65 3.27 10.76
CA SER A 53 13.19 3.72 12.05
C SER A 53 12.25 3.47 13.24
N GLU A 54 10.95 3.27 12.99
CA GLU A 54 9.93 3.13 14.04
C GLU A 54 8.87 2.10 13.65
N ARG A 55 8.61 1.11 14.52
CA ARG A 55 7.59 0.08 14.29
C ARG A 55 6.18 0.62 14.49
N GLY A 56 5.23 0.12 13.71
CA GLY A 56 3.83 0.54 13.74
C GLY A 56 3.55 1.91 13.13
N ILE A 57 4.57 2.62 12.62
CA ILE A 57 4.42 3.88 11.89
C ILE A 57 4.43 3.59 10.39
N PHE A 58 3.40 4.03 9.67
CA PHE A 58 3.25 3.83 8.23
C PHE A 58 3.30 5.16 7.51
N ASN A 59 4.45 5.48 6.93
CA ASN A 59 4.76 6.77 6.32
C ASN A 59 4.69 6.76 4.79
N ALA A 60 4.60 5.58 4.18
CA ALA A 60 4.48 5.42 2.74
C ALA A 60 3.29 4.53 2.41
N GLU A 61 2.59 4.86 1.33
CA GLU A 61 1.41 4.16 0.85
C GLU A 61 1.51 3.98 -0.67
N SER A 62 0.92 2.90 -1.18
CA SER A 62 0.78 2.65 -2.61
C SER A 62 -0.40 3.42 -3.21
N ASP A 63 -0.57 3.31 -4.53
CA ASP A 63 -1.87 3.54 -5.17
C ASP A 63 -2.94 2.58 -4.63
N GLY A 64 -4.21 2.90 -4.94
CA GLY A 64 -5.36 2.08 -4.58
C GLY A 64 -5.63 0.95 -5.57
N PHE A 65 -5.81 -0.27 -5.05
CA PHE A 65 -6.16 -1.47 -5.82
C PHE A 65 -7.64 -1.84 -5.67
N GLU A 66 -8.20 -2.55 -6.65
CA GLU A 66 -9.62 -2.92 -6.62
C GLU A 66 -9.91 -4.14 -5.74
N SER A 67 -8.87 -4.93 -5.41
CA SER A 67 -9.00 -6.11 -4.56
C SER A 67 -7.76 -6.36 -3.70
N LEU A 68 -7.94 -7.15 -2.64
CA LEU A 68 -6.83 -7.63 -1.81
C LEU A 68 -5.84 -8.48 -2.62
N GLU A 69 -6.33 -9.30 -3.55
CA GLU A 69 -5.49 -10.16 -4.40
C GLU A 69 -4.61 -9.36 -5.34
N GLU A 70 -5.17 -8.30 -5.94
CA GLU A 70 -4.41 -7.39 -6.79
C GLU A 70 -3.31 -6.68 -6.01
N ALA A 71 -3.63 -6.16 -4.80
CA ALA A 71 -2.65 -5.54 -3.92
C ALA A 71 -1.52 -6.52 -3.54
N LEU A 72 -1.85 -7.75 -3.16
CA LEU A 72 -0.88 -8.80 -2.86
C LEU A 72 0.00 -9.13 -4.07
N THR A 73 -0.60 -9.26 -5.24
CA THR A 73 0.11 -9.55 -6.50
C THR A 73 1.08 -8.43 -6.85
N GLN A 74 0.65 -7.18 -6.72
CA GLN A 74 1.50 -6.03 -7.04
C GLN A 74 2.69 -5.96 -6.07
N VAL A 75 2.45 -6.14 -4.78
CA VAL A 75 3.51 -6.14 -3.75
C VAL A 75 4.51 -7.28 -3.99
N ALA A 76 4.04 -8.47 -4.34
CA ALA A 76 4.91 -9.62 -4.65
C ALA A 76 5.84 -9.38 -5.86
N ARG A 77 5.49 -8.45 -6.77
CA ARG A 77 6.30 -8.09 -7.95
C ARG A 77 7.35 -7.02 -7.68
N THR A 78 7.32 -6.41 -6.49
CA THR A 78 8.32 -5.42 -6.09
C THR A 78 9.62 -6.08 -5.63
N THR A 79 10.69 -5.29 -5.48
CA THR A 79 11.99 -5.77 -4.97
C THR A 79 11.89 -6.39 -3.58
N ILE A 80 10.97 -5.92 -2.73
CA ILE A 80 10.76 -6.46 -1.39
C ILE A 80 9.87 -7.70 -1.38
N GLY A 81 9.14 -7.98 -2.48
CA GLY A 81 8.18 -9.08 -2.57
C GLY A 81 8.69 -10.43 -2.01
N PRO A 82 9.90 -10.87 -2.38
CA PRO A 82 10.49 -12.11 -1.86
C PRO A 82 10.81 -12.13 -0.37
N THR A 83 10.92 -10.98 0.30
CA THR A 83 11.27 -10.88 1.72
C THR A 83 10.04 -10.77 2.61
N ILE A 84 8.84 -10.67 2.03
CA ILE A 84 7.61 -10.46 2.78
C ILE A 84 7.18 -11.73 3.50
N CYS A 85 6.91 -11.59 4.79
CA CYS A 85 6.33 -12.62 5.64
C CYS A 85 4.97 -12.14 6.15
N TRP A 86 3.89 -12.67 5.56
CA TRP A 86 2.52 -12.37 5.98
C TRP A 86 2.10 -13.18 7.22
N ALA A 87 1.35 -12.56 8.13
CA ALA A 87 0.74 -13.21 9.30
C ALA A 87 -0.68 -13.75 9.01
#